data_AF-A0A8H3CMT0-F1
#
_entry.id   AF-A0A8H3CMT0-F1
#
_cell.length_a   1.000
_cell.length_b   1.000
_cell.length_c   1.000
_cell.angle_alpha   90.00
_cell.angle_beta   90.00
_cell.angle_gamma   90.00
#
_symmetry.space_group_name_H-M   'P 1'
#
loop_
_entity.id
_entity.type
_entity.pdbx_description
1 polymer ?
#
loop_
_entity_poly.entity_id
_entity_poly.type
_entity_poly.pdbx_seq_one_letter_code
_entity_poly.pdbx_strand_id
1 'polypeptide(L)'
;MVSPVGRSVFPTPDGSDKGALSIFKSWASPDDCDWNGHLSNSCYAKNLDPARMKACIDWFPAFFGDNGWVGLGGAHYHYIREIPINTHYEIRMSIGGWEDKWIYLVAKFVSRPKKSQAKSSRNPHTKPTTIPTITTPSTPLFTETSTPAEPATQANGALASLDASTVDTKLAPNTSPKPTLRTHDDDGALIHCIAVSTYCFKHGRVTVPPRVVLAMCGFSLTEGGDKSNWTNANAMRDRRSTRISDFLRGGWKSEENKFWESSVKVEAERARRAADLQKLTEGMDGLRMY
;
A
#
# COMPACT_ATOMS: atom_id res chain seq x y z
N MET A 1 -8.01 13.05 -12.69
CA MET A 1 -8.38 12.98 -11.26
C MET A 1 -9.66 12.16 -11.17
N VAL A 2 -9.68 11.08 -10.38
CA VAL A 2 -10.89 10.26 -10.22
C VAL A 2 -11.63 10.78 -9.02
N SER A 3 -12.88 11.23 -9.20
CA SER A 3 -13.68 11.80 -8.11
C SER A 3 -13.95 10.76 -7.02
N PRO A 4 -13.81 11.11 -5.72
CA PRO A 4 -14.21 10.25 -4.60
C PRO A 4 -15.73 10.16 -4.41
N VAL A 5 -16.50 11.05 -5.05
CA VAL A 5 -17.95 11.18 -4.83
C VAL A 5 -18.71 9.91 -5.24
N GLY A 6 -19.40 9.30 -4.28
CA GLY A 6 -20.17 8.07 -4.46
C GLY A 6 -19.34 6.81 -4.51
N ARG A 7 -18.02 6.88 -4.37
CA ARG A 7 -17.17 5.68 -4.34
C ARG A 7 -17.13 5.08 -2.95
N SER A 8 -17.08 3.76 -2.90
CA SER A 8 -16.77 3.05 -1.66
C SER A 8 -15.32 3.33 -1.23
N VAL A 9 -15.06 3.27 0.07
CA VAL A 9 -13.70 3.42 0.60
C VAL A 9 -12.88 2.15 0.34
N PHE A 10 -13.48 0.98 0.54
CA PHE A 10 -12.85 -0.33 0.31
C PHE A 10 -13.31 -0.94 -1.01
N PRO A 11 -12.48 -1.74 -1.68
CA PRO A 11 -12.90 -2.48 -2.87
C PRO A 11 -14.13 -3.35 -2.58
N THR A 12 -15.10 -3.34 -3.49
CA THR A 12 -16.30 -4.15 -3.35
C THR A 12 -16.02 -5.61 -3.75
N PRO A 13 -16.66 -6.60 -3.11
CA PRO A 13 -16.41 -8.02 -3.40
C PRO A 13 -16.74 -8.45 -4.83
N ASP A 14 -17.68 -7.77 -5.46
CA ASP A 14 -18.11 -7.95 -6.86
C ASP A 14 -17.15 -7.28 -7.86
N GLY A 15 -16.14 -6.52 -7.39
CA GLY A 15 -15.17 -5.84 -8.22
C GLY A 15 -15.72 -4.65 -9.03
N SER A 16 -16.98 -4.27 -8.80
CA SER A 16 -17.63 -3.13 -9.47
C SER A 16 -16.98 -1.80 -9.10
N ASP A 17 -16.53 -1.64 -7.85
CA ASP A 17 -15.73 -0.52 -7.38
C ASP A 17 -14.40 -1.01 -6.79
N LYS A 18 -13.32 -0.39 -7.26
CA LYS A 18 -11.95 -0.67 -6.78
C LYS A 18 -11.64 0.04 -5.45
N GLY A 19 -12.63 0.68 -4.85
CA GLY A 19 -12.49 1.47 -3.62
C GLY A 19 -11.62 2.70 -3.83
N ALA A 20 -11.02 3.23 -2.77
CA ALA A 20 -10.09 4.35 -2.84
C ALA A 20 -8.72 3.93 -3.42
N LEU A 21 -8.66 3.49 -4.68
CA LEU A 21 -7.41 3.14 -5.38
C LEU A 21 -6.84 4.36 -6.12
N SER A 22 -5.59 4.71 -5.83
CA SER A 22 -4.79 5.67 -6.62
C SER A 22 -3.50 5.02 -7.11
N ILE A 23 -3.18 5.20 -8.39
CA ILE A 23 -2.00 4.61 -9.02
C ILE A 23 -1.03 5.71 -9.39
N PHE A 24 0.22 5.55 -8.95
CA PHE A 24 1.36 6.38 -9.36
C PHE A 24 2.34 5.51 -10.16
N LYS A 25 2.69 5.92 -11.38
CA LYS A 25 3.58 5.16 -12.26
C LYS A 25 4.97 5.74 -12.18
N SER A 26 5.97 4.89 -12.08
CA SER A 26 7.38 5.27 -12.07
C SER A 26 8.24 4.19 -12.74
N TRP A 27 9.53 4.43 -12.81
CA TRP A 27 10.50 3.46 -13.29
C TRP A 27 11.77 3.55 -12.43
N ALA A 28 12.48 2.44 -12.30
CA ALA A 28 13.72 2.37 -11.55
C ALA A 28 14.83 2.99 -12.38
N SER A 29 15.00 4.31 -12.26
CA SER A 29 16.06 5.02 -12.95
C SER A 29 17.44 4.59 -12.41
N PRO A 30 18.52 4.68 -13.20
CA PRO A 30 19.86 4.37 -12.71
C PRO A 30 20.26 5.18 -11.48
N ASP A 31 19.78 6.42 -11.36
CA ASP A 31 20.01 7.30 -10.19
C ASP A 31 19.28 6.82 -8.94
N ASP A 32 18.13 6.16 -9.09
CA ASP A 32 17.38 5.60 -7.97
C ASP A 32 17.88 4.21 -7.53
N CYS A 33 18.80 3.61 -8.29
CA CYS A 33 19.34 2.29 -8.00
C CYS A 33 20.64 2.38 -7.19
N ASP A 34 20.85 1.42 -6.30
CA ASP A 34 22.09 1.28 -5.56
C ASP A 34 23.12 0.42 -6.31
N TRP A 35 24.26 0.17 -5.66
CA TRP A 35 25.36 -0.63 -6.20
C TRP A 35 24.95 -2.07 -6.59
N ASN A 36 23.87 -2.60 -6.01
CA ASN A 36 23.38 -3.95 -6.29
C ASN A 36 22.52 -4.01 -7.56
N GLY A 37 22.28 -2.87 -8.23
CA GLY A 37 21.55 -2.83 -9.50
C GLY A 37 20.03 -2.96 -9.36
N HIS A 38 19.50 -2.66 -8.17
CA HIS A 38 18.07 -2.58 -7.89
C HIS A 38 17.72 -1.26 -7.24
N LEU A 39 16.42 -0.91 -7.24
CA LEU A 39 15.91 0.27 -6.58
C LEU A 39 16.37 0.29 -5.12
N SER A 40 17.05 1.37 -4.71
CA SER A 40 17.57 1.49 -3.36
C SER A 40 16.44 1.48 -2.33
N ASN A 41 16.69 0.91 -1.15
CA ASN A 41 15.71 0.88 -0.05
C ASN A 41 15.19 2.27 0.33
N SER A 42 16.06 3.30 0.26
CA SER A 42 15.68 4.70 0.50
C SER A 42 14.81 5.29 -0.62
N CYS A 43 14.99 4.83 -1.85
CA CYS A 43 14.21 5.28 -3.00
C CYS A 43 12.75 4.82 -2.94
N TYR A 44 12.43 3.73 -2.22
CA TYR A 44 11.02 3.40 -1.92
C TYR A 44 10.34 4.52 -1.11
N ALA A 45 11.02 5.08 -0.10
CA ALA A 45 10.48 6.19 0.67
C ALA A 45 10.38 7.47 -0.18
N LYS A 46 11.46 7.83 -0.90
CA LYS A 46 11.48 8.96 -1.85
C LYS A 46 10.31 8.93 -2.82
N ASN A 47 10.05 7.77 -3.44
CA ASN A 47 9.01 7.62 -4.45
C ASN A 47 7.60 7.44 -3.86
N LEU A 48 7.51 7.06 -2.57
CA LEU A 48 6.23 6.99 -1.88
C LEU A 48 5.65 8.39 -1.58
N ASP A 49 6.48 9.40 -1.32
CA ASP A 49 6.03 10.79 -1.07
C ASP A 49 5.12 11.36 -2.16
N PRO A 50 5.55 11.41 -3.44
CA PRO A 50 4.69 11.91 -4.51
C PRO A 50 3.47 11.01 -4.74
N ALA A 51 3.59 9.69 -4.55
CA ALA A 51 2.44 8.78 -4.65
C ALA A 51 1.38 9.06 -3.58
N ARG A 52 1.81 9.34 -2.33
CA ARG A 52 0.93 9.72 -1.23
C ARG A 52 0.29 11.08 -1.47
N MET A 53 1.06 12.07 -1.92
CA MET A 53 0.52 13.39 -2.26
C MET A 53 -0.56 13.28 -3.33
N LYS A 54 -0.29 12.54 -4.41
CA LYS A 54 -1.27 12.28 -5.47
C LYS A 54 -2.53 11.60 -4.91
N ALA A 55 -2.38 10.57 -4.08
CA ALA A 55 -3.50 9.88 -3.47
C ALA A 55 -4.33 10.80 -2.56
N CYS A 56 -3.68 11.60 -1.72
CA CYS A 56 -4.36 12.59 -0.88
C CYS A 56 -5.13 13.61 -1.72
N ILE A 57 -4.55 14.12 -2.81
CA ILE A 57 -5.22 15.06 -3.71
C ILE A 57 -6.43 14.40 -4.37
N ASP A 58 -6.30 13.17 -4.86
CA ASP A 58 -7.40 12.42 -5.49
C ASP A 58 -8.55 12.15 -4.49
N TRP A 59 -8.23 11.79 -3.24
CA TRP A 59 -9.23 11.35 -2.26
C TRP A 59 -9.82 12.47 -1.41
N PHE A 60 -9.04 13.51 -1.10
CA PHE A 60 -9.42 14.57 -0.16
C PHE A 60 -9.39 15.99 -0.76
N PRO A 61 -9.81 16.21 -2.03
CA PRO A 61 -9.70 17.53 -2.65
C PRO A 61 -10.53 18.58 -1.91
N ALA A 62 -11.72 18.19 -1.43
CA ALA A 62 -12.62 19.11 -0.74
C ALA A 62 -12.09 19.49 0.65
N PHE A 63 -11.49 18.56 1.38
CA PHE A 63 -10.88 18.84 2.68
C PHE A 63 -9.70 19.81 2.58
N PHE A 64 -8.86 19.70 1.54
CA PHE A 64 -7.82 20.69 1.28
C PHE A 64 -8.40 22.06 0.93
N GLY A 65 -9.48 22.10 0.14
CA GLY A 65 -10.22 23.33 -0.17
C GLY A 65 -10.83 23.99 1.08
N ASP A 66 -11.20 23.18 2.07
CA ASP A 66 -11.73 23.63 3.37
C ASP A 66 -10.60 23.98 4.38
N ASN A 67 -9.37 24.29 3.92
CA ASN A 67 -8.19 24.58 4.76
C ASN A 67 -7.78 23.43 5.71
N GLY A 68 -8.12 22.20 5.34
CA GLY A 68 -7.65 20.99 6.00
C GLY A 68 -6.18 20.68 5.68
N TRP A 69 -5.50 20.09 6.65
CA TRP A 69 -4.13 19.61 6.55
C TRP A 69 -4.04 18.12 6.85
N VAL A 70 -3.22 17.40 6.09
CA VAL A 70 -3.05 15.95 6.21
C VAL A 70 -1.63 15.69 6.73
N GLY A 71 -1.50 15.31 7.99
CA GLY A 71 -0.21 15.10 8.67
C GLY A 71 0.19 13.64 8.70
N LEU A 72 1.41 13.34 8.24
CA LEU A 72 2.02 12.01 8.35
C LEU A 72 2.47 11.74 9.80
N GLY A 73 2.04 10.62 10.37
CA GLY A 73 2.46 10.15 11.69
C GLY A 73 3.65 9.18 11.64
N GLY A 74 3.69 8.31 10.63
CA GLY A 74 4.74 7.31 10.47
C GLY A 74 4.57 6.48 9.21
N ALA A 75 5.61 5.73 8.85
CA ALA A 75 5.58 4.80 7.73
C ALA A 75 6.38 3.54 8.07
N HIS A 76 5.84 2.38 7.69
CA HIS A 76 6.47 1.07 7.81
C HIS A 76 6.65 0.48 6.43
N TYR A 77 7.77 -0.20 6.20
CA TYR A 77 8.10 -0.82 4.93
C TYR A 77 8.41 -2.29 5.13
N HIS A 78 7.81 -3.13 4.29
CA HIS A 78 8.13 -4.53 4.19
C HIS A 78 8.63 -4.81 2.77
N TYR A 79 9.94 -5.03 2.65
CA TYR A 79 10.61 -5.34 1.40
C TYR A 79 10.50 -6.84 1.14
N ILE A 80 9.87 -7.20 0.02
CA ILE A 80 9.56 -8.58 -0.35
C ILE A 80 10.46 -9.04 -1.49
N ARG A 81 10.60 -8.20 -2.52
CA ARG A 81 11.41 -8.48 -3.71
C ARG A 81 11.96 -7.21 -4.32
N GLU A 82 13.18 -7.28 -4.80
CA GLU A 82 13.88 -6.19 -5.46
C GLU A 82 13.20 -5.75 -6.77
N ILE A 83 13.25 -4.45 -7.07
CA ILE A 83 12.86 -3.88 -8.37
C ILE A 83 14.16 -3.66 -9.16
N PRO A 84 14.41 -4.43 -10.24
CA PRO A 84 15.63 -4.30 -11.01
C PRO A 84 15.75 -2.95 -11.71
N ILE A 85 16.98 -2.50 -11.98
CA ILE A 85 17.25 -1.30 -12.77
C ILE A 85 16.45 -1.30 -14.09
N ASN A 86 15.96 -0.12 -14.47
CA ASN A 86 15.17 0.11 -15.67
C ASN A 86 13.82 -0.64 -15.74
N THR A 87 13.33 -1.14 -14.59
CA THR A 87 12.00 -1.74 -14.49
C THR A 87 10.93 -0.67 -14.28
N HIS A 88 9.86 -0.72 -15.06
CA HIS A 88 8.67 0.09 -14.84
C HIS A 88 7.82 -0.53 -13.73
N TYR A 89 7.40 0.28 -12.77
CA TYR A 89 6.59 -0.16 -11.65
C TYR A 89 5.47 0.84 -11.34
N GLU A 90 4.47 0.36 -10.62
CA GLU A 90 3.33 1.12 -10.15
C GLU A 90 3.33 1.12 -8.62
N ILE A 91 3.09 2.28 -8.02
CA ILE A 91 2.78 2.41 -6.60
C ILE A 91 1.26 2.51 -6.50
N ARG A 92 0.64 1.44 -5.99
CA ARG A 92 -0.81 1.36 -5.80
C ARG A 92 -1.14 1.72 -4.36
N MET A 93 -1.73 2.90 -4.20
CA MET A 93 -2.19 3.42 -2.94
C MET A 93 -3.65 3.03 -2.72
N SER A 94 -3.97 2.56 -1.52
CA SER A 94 -5.33 2.26 -1.08
C SER A 94 -5.54 2.67 0.38
N ILE A 95 -6.79 2.90 0.76
CA ILE A 95 -7.16 3.10 2.17
C ILE A 95 -7.26 1.72 2.83
N GLY A 96 -6.39 1.46 3.80
CA GLY A 96 -6.35 0.21 4.55
C GLY A 96 -7.43 0.15 5.63
N GLY A 97 -7.69 1.26 6.31
CA GLY A 97 -8.67 1.36 7.38
C GLY A 97 -8.43 2.62 8.20
N TRP A 98 -9.28 2.87 9.19
CA TRP A 98 -9.13 4.01 10.08
C TRP A 98 -9.65 3.72 11.49
N GLU A 99 -9.17 4.55 12.41
CA GLU A 99 -9.58 4.67 13.80
C GLU A 99 -10.22 6.05 14.02
N ASP A 100 -10.32 6.51 15.27
CA ASP A 100 -10.82 7.84 15.60
C ASP A 100 -9.87 8.98 15.21
N LYS A 101 -8.56 8.74 15.30
CA LYS A 101 -7.53 9.75 15.03
C LYS A 101 -6.75 9.49 13.75
N TRP A 102 -6.44 8.23 13.49
CA TRP A 102 -5.50 7.82 12.44
C TRP A 102 -6.22 7.14 11.29
N ILE A 103 -5.78 7.42 10.07
CA ILE A 103 -6.10 6.66 8.87
C ILE A 103 -4.84 5.95 8.39
N TYR A 104 -4.99 4.69 7.98
CA TYR A 104 -3.91 3.85 7.46
C TYR A 104 -4.00 3.80 5.93
N LEU A 105 -2.92 4.22 5.27
CA LEU A 105 -2.76 4.11 3.82
C LEU A 105 -1.82 2.96 3.50
N VAL A 106 -2.25 2.05 2.62
CA VAL A 106 -1.46 0.90 2.19
C VAL A 106 -0.99 1.17 0.77
N ALA A 107 0.34 1.15 0.59
CA ALA A 107 1.02 1.26 -0.68
C ALA A 107 1.57 -0.12 -1.07
N LYS A 108 1.27 -0.56 -2.29
CA LYS A 108 1.91 -1.73 -2.90
C LYS A 108 2.77 -1.28 -4.07
N PHE A 109 4.06 -1.56 -4.02
CA PHE A 109 4.96 -1.42 -5.16
C PHE A 109 4.83 -2.67 -6.00
N VAL A 110 4.33 -2.53 -7.22
CA VAL A 110 4.08 -3.67 -8.10
C VAL A 110 4.67 -3.46 -9.49
N SER A 111 5.13 -4.53 -10.11
CA SER A 111 5.49 -4.53 -11.52
C SER A 111 4.71 -5.59 -12.27
N ARG A 112 4.40 -5.34 -13.54
CA ARG A 112 3.81 -6.35 -14.40
C ARG A 112 4.95 -7.10 -15.09
N PRO A 113 4.93 -8.44 -15.12
CA PRO A 113 5.90 -9.17 -15.93
C PRO A 113 5.78 -8.69 -17.38
N LYS A 114 6.93 -8.38 -18.02
CA LYS A 114 6.95 -8.14 -19.47
C LYS A 114 6.36 -9.39 -20.11
N LYS A 115 5.26 -9.27 -20.86
CA LYS A 115 4.80 -10.35 -21.75
C LYS A 115 6.02 -10.71 -22.58
N SER A 116 6.53 -11.92 -22.40
CA SER A 116 7.55 -12.48 -23.27
C SER A 116 6.98 -12.38 -24.67
N GLN A 117 7.49 -11.47 -25.50
CA GLN A 117 7.33 -11.62 -26.93
C GLN A 117 7.96 -12.97 -27.22
N ALA A 118 7.14 -13.93 -27.67
CA ALA A 118 7.61 -15.20 -28.16
C ALA A 118 8.80 -14.90 -29.09
N LYS A 119 10.00 -15.30 -28.65
CA LYS A 119 11.22 -15.07 -29.42
C LYS A 119 11.04 -15.82 -30.73
N SER A 120 10.77 -15.08 -31.81
CA SER A 120 11.02 -15.57 -33.16
C SER A 120 12.50 -15.98 -33.19
N SER A 121 12.73 -17.25 -33.47
CA SER A 121 14.05 -17.87 -33.53
C SER A 121 15.02 -17.02 -34.35
N ARG A 122 16.15 -16.62 -33.77
CA ARG A 122 17.29 -16.13 -34.55
C ARG A 122 18.57 -16.84 -34.10
N ASN A 123 19.30 -17.26 -35.12
CA ASN A 123 20.45 -18.16 -35.17
C ASN A 123 21.49 -18.04 -34.05
N PRO A 124 22.19 -19.14 -33.72
CA PRO A 124 23.22 -19.17 -32.70
C PRO A 124 24.50 -18.60 -33.29
N HIS A 125 25.04 -17.53 -32.72
CA HIS A 125 26.49 -17.28 -32.60
C HIS A 125 26.70 -15.92 -31.92
N THR A 126 26.74 -15.93 -30.59
CA THR A 126 27.50 -14.97 -29.78
C THR A 126 27.51 -15.48 -28.35
N LYS A 127 28.70 -15.82 -27.83
CA LYS A 127 28.89 -16.26 -26.44
C LYS A 127 28.63 -15.07 -25.50
N PRO A 128 27.78 -15.18 -24.48
CA PRO A 128 27.62 -14.12 -23.49
C PRO A 128 28.71 -14.22 -22.42
N THR A 129 29.37 -13.09 -22.15
CA THR A 129 30.26 -12.88 -21.00
C THR A 129 29.42 -12.86 -19.72
N THR A 130 29.72 -13.78 -18.80
CA THR A 130 29.05 -13.93 -17.51
C THR A 130 29.48 -12.81 -16.56
N ILE A 131 28.54 -11.95 -16.16
CA ILE A 131 28.70 -11.06 -14.99
C ILE A 131 28.18 -11.84 -13.79
N PRO A 132 28.97 -12.04 -12.71
CA PRO A 132 28.47 -12.71 -11.52
C PRO A 132 27.46 -11.81 -10.79
N THR A 133 26.26 -12.34 -10.56
CA THR A 133 25.25 -11.74 -9.69
C THR A 133 25.74 -11.79 -8.25
N ILE A 134 26.20 -10.66 -7.72
CA ILE A 134 26.45 -10.49 -6.29
C ILE A 134 25.09 -10.38 -5.61
N THR A 135 24.70 -11.43 -4.89
CA THR A 135 23.53 -11.45 -4.02
C THR A 135 24.00 -11.04 -2.63
N THR A 136 23.50 -9.93 -2.10
CA THR A 136 23.53 -9.68 -0.65
C THR A 136 22.39 -10.45 0.00
N PRO A 137 22.57 -11.04 1.21
CA PRO A 137 21.51 -11.81 1.84
C PRO A 137 20.34 -10.89 2.22
N SER A 138 19.25 -11.02 1.47
CA SER A 138 17.91 -10.76 2.00
C SER A 138 17.73 -11.66 3.22
N THR A 139 17.18 -11.13 4.31
CA THR A 139 16.97 -11.86 5.58
C THR A 139 16.52 -13.30 5.34
N PRO A 140 17.35 -14.32 5.63
CA PRO A 140 16.89 -15.69 5.60
C PRO A 140 16.01 -15.91 6.83
N LEU A 141 14.79 -16.41 6.62
CA LEU A 141 13.98 -16.95 7.69
C LEU A 141 14.55 -18.31 8.12
N PHE A 142 15.72 -18.35 8.76
CA PHE A 142 16.20 -19.53 9.49
C PHE A 142 17.16 -19.11 10.61
N THR A 143 16.76 -19.40 11.84
CA THR A 143 17.62 -19.42 13.02
C THR A 143 18.29 -20.79 13.06
N GLU A 144 19.62 -20.85 12.96
CA GLU A 144 20.47 -21.79 13.71
C GLU A 144 21.96 -21.45 13.53
N THR A 145 22.73 -21.75 14.57
CA THR A 145 24.02 -21.15 14.91
C THR A 145 25.23 -21.99 14.45
N SER A 146 26.33 -21.28 14.11
CA SER A 146 27.75 -21.68 14.20
C SER A 146 28.40 -22.57 13.12
N THR A 147 29.44 -22.03 12.48
CA THR A 147 30.52 -22.66 11.67
C THR A 147 31.44 -23.58 12.53
N PRO A 148 32.30 -24.50 11.98
CA PRO A 148 33.41 -24.19 11.04
C PRO A 148 33.75 -25.21 9.89
N ALA A 149 34.23 -24.66 8.76
CA ALA A 149 35.27 -25.11 7.79
C ALA A 149 35.25 -26.47 7.02
N GLU A 150 35.14 -26.36 5.66
CA GLU A 150 35.79 -27.04 4.49
C GLU A 150 36.03 -28.58 4.39
N PRO A 151 36.26 -29.20 3.19
CA PRO A 151 36.46 -28.67 1.81
C PRO A 151 35.62 -29.31 0.67
N ALA A 152 35.81 -28.78 -0.54
CA ALA A 152 35.11 -28.96 -1.80
C ALA A 152 35.02 -30.39 -2.40
N THR A 153 33.98 -30.63 -3.23
CA THR A 153 34.10 -31.43 -4.47
C THR A 153 33.09 -30.94 -5.52
N GLN A 154 33.59 -30.62 -6.71
CA GLN A 154 32.79 -30.32 -7.91
C GLN A 154 32.19 -31.60 -8.49
N ALA A 155 30.92 -31.57 -8.92
CA ALA A 155 30.46 -32.38 -10.04
C ALA A 155 29.21 -31.80 -10.73
N ASN A 156 29.39 -31.57 -12.03
CA ASN A 156 28.42 -31.62 -13.12
C ASN A 156 27.39 -30.50 -13.26
N GLY A 157 27.64 -29.67 -14.26
CA GLY A 157 26.76 -28.61 -14.71
C GLY A 157 25.51 -29.13 -15.41
N ALA A 158 24.40 -28.51 -15.03
CA ALA A 158 23.22 -28.33 -15.85
C ALA A 158 22.53 -27.06 -15.35
N LEU A 159 22.45 -26.03 -16.19
CA LEU A 159 21.76 -24.78 -15.86
C LEU A 159 20.25 -25.01 -16.02
N ALA A 160 19.59 -25.47 -14.96
CA ALA A 160 18.14 -25.52 -14.90
C ALA A 160 17.59 -24.14 -14.47
N SER A 161 16.65 -23.61 -15.24
CA SER A 161 15.81 -22.47 -14.83
C SER A 161 15.08 -22.83 -13.53
N LEU A 162 15.39 -22.16 -12.43
CA LEU A 162 14.67 -22.31 -11.17
C LEU A 162 13.26 -21.74 -11.32
N ASP A 163 12.30 -22.64 -11.54
CA ASP A 163 10.87 -22.38 -11.39
C ASP A 163 10.54 -22.33 -9.89
N ALA A 164 10.20 -21.14 -9.39
CA ALA A 164 9.90 -20.91 -7.98
C ALA A 164 8.51 -21.41 -7.55
N SER A 165 7.85 -22.27 -8.35
CA SER A 165 6.53 -22.82 -8.03
C SER A 165 6.55 -24.14 -7.25
N THR A 166 7.71 -24.72 -6.94
CA THR A 166 7.78 -26.05 -6.31
C THR A 166 8.79 -26.14 -5.16
N VAL A 167 8.58 -25.39 -4.09
CA VAL A 167 9.19 -25.67 -2.79
C VAL A 167 8.12 -25.60 -1.71
N ASP A 168 7.44 -26.72 -1.48
CA ASP A 168 6.94 -27.15 -0.17
C ASP A 168 6.04 -28.37 -0.35
N THR A 169 6.62 -29.58 -0.34
CA THR A 169 5.81 -30.80 -0.21
C THR A 169 6.45 -31.85 0.69
N LYS A 170 7.42 -31.49 1.53
CA LYS A 170 7.98 -32.41 2.52
C LYS A 170 8.43 -31.69 3.79
N LEU A 171 7.50 -31.26 4.63
CA LEU A 171 7.75 -31.16 6.07
C LEU A 171 6.43 -31.22 6.89
N ALA A 172 6.33 -32.28 7.71
CA ALA A 172 5.44 -32.51 8.86
C ALA A 172 3.89 -32.53 8.65
N PRO A 173 3.20 -33.63 9.00
CA PRO A 173 1.75 -33.81 8.74
C PRO A 173 0.78 -33.12 9.73
N ASN A 174 1.24 -32.31 10.71
CA ASN A 174 0.36 -31.81 11.79
C ASN A 174 0.46 -30.30 12.11
N THR A 175 0.87 -29.47 11.16
CA THR A 175 0.83 -28.01 11.35
C THR A 175 -0.34 -27.43 10.55
N SER A 176 -1.22 -26.66 11.21
CA SER A 176 -2.22 -25.83 10.52
C SER A 176 -1.56 -25.09 9.34
N PRO A 177 -2.15 -25.08 8.14
CA PRO A 177 -1.48 -24.51 6.97
C PRO A 177 -1.07 -23.07 7.27
N LYS A 178 0.25 -22.81 7.28
CA LYS A 178 0.79 -21.47 7.40
C LYS A 178 0.18 -20.65 6.26
N PRO A 179 -0.36 -19.45 6.53
CA PRO A 179 -0.96 -18.63 5.48
C PRO A 179 0.09 -18.36 4.41
N THR A 180 -0.16 -18.82 3.19
CA THR A 180 0.71 -18.55 2.03
C THR A 180 0.79 -17.04 1.83
N LEU A 181 1.98 -16.46 2.02
CA LEU A 181 2.21 -15.04 1.82
C LEU A 181 1.97 -14.69 0.35
N ARG A 182 1.14 -13.67 0.10
CA ARG A 182 0.81 -13.25 -1.26
C ARG A 182 2.02 -12.59 -1.93
N THR A 183 2.51 -13.20 -3.01
CA THR A 183 3.60 -12.67 -3.85
C THR A 183 3.10 -11.80 -5.01
N HIS A 184 1.82 -11.92 -5.35
CA HIS A 184 1.17 -11.20 -6.45
C HIS A 184 -0.07 -10.45 -5.95
N ASP A 185 -0.36 -9.32 -6.58
CA ASP A 185 -1.60 -8.56 -6.39
C ASP A 185 -2.75 -9.25 -7.14
N ASP A 186 -3.99 -8.79 -6.92
CA ASP A 186 -5.18 -9.48 -7.46
C ASP A 186 -5.22 -9.53 -9.01
N ASP A 187 -4.48 -8.65 -9.70
CA ASP A 187 -4.34 -8.64 -11.16
C ASP A 187 -3.10 -9.38 -11.68
N GLY A 188 -2.42 -10.15 -10.81
CA GLY A 188 -1.22 -10.90 -11.16
C GLY A 188 0.06 -10.04 -11.26
N ALA A 189 0.02 -8.77 -10.86
CA ALA A 189 1.23 -7.96 -10.76
C ALA A 189 2.10 -8.45 -9.60
N LEU A 190 3.41 -8.52 -9.81
CA LEU A 190 4.39 -8.96 -8.81
C LEU A 190 4.55 -7.89 -7.73
N ILE A 191 4.44 -8.26 -6.46
CA ILE A 191 4.60 -7.35 -5.32
C ILE A 191 6.06 -7.31 -4.90
N HIS A 192 6.62 -6.10 -4.84
CA HIS A 192 8.01 -5.84 -4.47
C HIS A 192 8.15 -5.34 -3.04
N CYS A 193 7.29 -4.40 -2.65
CA CYS A 193 7.31 -3.79 -1.34
C CYS A 193 5.88 -3.42 -0.94
N ILE A 194 5.56 -3.61 0.33
CA ILE A 194 4.34 -3.10 0.94
C ILE A 194 4.76 -2.02 1.95
N ALA A 195 4.19 -0.84 1.81
CA ALA A 195 4.37 0.22 2.79
C ALA A 195 3.04 0.60 3.43
N VAL A 196 3.03 0.82 4.74
CA VAL A 196 1.87 1.29 5.48
C VAL A 196 2.21 2.64 6.08
N SER A 197 1.43 3.67 5.75
CA SER A 197 1.57 5.02 6.30
C SER A 197 0.39 5.37 7.19
N THR A 198 0.67 5.96 8.35
CA THR A 198 -0.35 6.50 9.26
C THR A 198 -0.50 8.00 9.04
N TYR A 199 -1.74 8.47 8.94
CA TYR A 199 -2.05 9.88 8.72
C TYR A 199 -3.10 10.37 9.71
N CYS A 200 -3.03 11.65 10.04
CA CYS A 200 -4.07 12.36 10.78
C CYS A 200 -4.57 13.56 9.98
N PHE A 201 -5.85 13.89 10.16
CA PHE A 201 -6.46 15.06 9.56
C PHE A 201 -6.52 16.19 10.57
N LYS A 202 -6.14 17.40 10.16
CA LYS A 202 -6.07 18.59 10.99
C LYS A 202 -6.82 19.73 10.32
N HIS A 203 -7.57 20.48 11.12
CA HIS A 203 -8.11 21.77 10.70
C HIS A 203 -7.68 22.82 11.73
N GLY A 204 -6.67 23.62 11.39
CA GLY A 204 -5.90 24.37 12.38
C GLY A 204 -5.21 23.44 13.39
N ARG A 205 -5.47 23.65 14.69
CA ARG A 205 -4.93 22.79 15.78
C ARG A 205 -5.85 21.63 16.18
N VAL A 206 -7.02 21.50 15.55
CA VAL A 206 -8.02 20.47 15.89
C VAL A 206 -7.83 19.24 15.01
N THR A 207 -7.90 18.06 15.61
CA THR A 207 -7.92 16.78 14.87
C THR A 207 -9.33 16.49 14.38
N VAL A 208 -9.47 16.21 13.08
CA VAL A 208 -10.75 15.79 12.48
C VAL A 208 -10.74 14.26 12.32
N PRO A 209 -11.79 13.54 12.75
CA PRO A 209 -11.84 12.09 12.57
C PRO A 209 -11.83 11.69 11.09
N PRO A 210 -11.13 10.61 10.70
CA PRO A 210 -11.10 10.12 9.32
C PRO A 210 -12.47 9.90 8.69
N ARG A 211 -13.43 9.32 9.44
CA ARG A 211 -14.81 9.10 8.94
C ARG A 211 -15.49 10.39 8.48
N VAL A 212 -15.29 11.47 9.22
CA VAL A 212 -15.84 12.79 8.89
C VAL A 212 -15.19 13.28 7.60
N VAL A 213 -13.86 13.22 7.48
CA VAL A 213 -13.16 13.67 6.28
C VAL A 213 -13.54 12.86 5.04
N LEU A 214 -13.68 11.53 5.17
CA LEU A 214 -14.11 10.64 4.10
C LEU A 214 -15.50 11.02 3.58
N ALA A 215 -16.47 11.19 4.48
CA ALA A 215 -17.82 11.63 4.13
C ALA A 215 -17.83 13.03 3.51
N MET A 216 -17.06 13.96 4.08
CA MET A 216 -16.93 15.33 3.58
C MET A 216 -16.36 15.42 2.17
N CYS A 217 -15.49 14.48 1.81
CA CYS A 217 -14.94 14.38 0.46
C CYS A 217 -15.84 13.57 -0.48
N GLY A 218 -16.95 13.01 0.01
CA GLY A 218 -17.97 12.36 -0.78
C GLY A 218 -17.79 10.86 -0.95
N PHE A 219 -16.88 10.21 -0.21
CA PHE A 219 -16.87 8.76 -0.13
C PHE A 219 -18.20 8.26 0.44
N SER A 220 -18.71 7.20 -0.17
CA SER A 220 -19.82 6.46 0.38
C SER A 220 -19.34 5.59 1.54
N LEU A 221 -19.97 5.79 2.69
CA LEU A 221 -19.78 4.99 3.89
C LEU A 221 -20.92 3.99 4.11
N THR A 222 -21.90 3.95 3.19
CA THR A 222 -23.10 3.13 3.27
C THR A 222 -23.05 2.03 2.19
N GLU A 223 -23.31 2.41 0.94
CA GLU A 223 -23.34 1.56 -0.24
C GLU A 223 -22.68 2.26 -1.44
N GLY A 224 -21.97 1.51 -2.28
CA GLY A 224 -21.34 2.05 -3.48
C GLY A 224 -22.36 2.78 -4.36
N GLY A 225 -22.03 4.00 -4.77
CA GLY A 225 -22.90 4.88 -5.55
C GLY A 225 -23.66 5.93 -4.73
N ASP A 226 -23.74 5.82 -3.41
CA ASP A 226 -24.43 6.80 -2.57
C ASP A 226 -23.68 8.14 -2.52
N LYS A 227 -24.36 9.21 -2.96
CA LYS A 227 -23.83 10.58 -3.01
C LYS A 227 -24.40 11.46 -1.91
N SER A 228 -25.22 10.93 -1.00
CA SER A 228 -25.85 11.66 0.11
C SER A 228 -24.81 12.42 0.93
N ASN A 229 -23.67 11.78 1.23
CA ASN A 229 -22.55 12.38 1.95
C ASN A 229 -22.03 13.64 1.28
N TRP A 230 -21.81 13.58 -0.03
CA TRP A 230 -21.37 14.72 -0.81
C TRP A 230 -22.42 15.84 -0.84
N THR A 231 -23.70 15.50 -1.03
CA THR A 231 -24.79 16.48 -1.05
C THR A 231 -24.89 17.23 0.29
N ASN A 232 -24.86 16.50 1.41
CA ASN A 232 -24.88 17.08 2.76
C ASN A 232 -23.64 17.95 3.02
N ALA A 233 -22.44 17.45 2.67
CA ALA A 233 -21.20 18.20 2.81
C ALA A 233 -21.20 19.48 1.96
N ASN A 234 -21.65 19.40 0.71
CA ASN A 234 -21.69 20.55 -0.20
C ASN A 234 -22.74 21.59 0.21
N ALA A 235 -23.86 21.17 0.81
CA ALA A 235 -24.83 22.09 1.40
C ALA A 235 -24.24 22.95 2.53
N MET A 236 -23.17 22.48 3.19
CA MET A 236 -22.44 23.27 4.19
C MET A 236 -21.37 24.20 3.59
N ARG A 237 -20.94 23.95 2.35
CA ARG A 237 -19.88 24.70 1.65
C ARG A 237 -20.40 25.94 0.91
N ASP A 238 -21.27 26.70 1.56
CA ASP A 238 -21.58 28.03 1.07
C ASP A 238 -20.37 28.96 1.33
N ARG A 239 -19.89 29.64 0.28
CA ARG A 239 -18.67 30.48 0.29
C ARG A 239 -18.71 31.62 1.31
N ARG A 240 -19.88 31.94 1.85
CA ARG A 240 -20.08 33.01 2.84
C ARG A 240 -20.25 32.49 4.27
N SER A 241 -20.23 31.17 4.50
CA SER A 241 -20.53 30.57 5.80
C SER A 241 -19.28 30.03 6.50
N THR A 242 -19.14 30.28 7.80
CA THR A 242 -18.14 29.62 8.65
C THR A 242 -18.53 28.19 9.02
N ARG A 243 -19.75 27.76 8.66
CA ARG A 243 -20.35 26.48 9.05
C ARG A 243 -19.44 25.28 8.79
N ILE A 244 -18.70 25.28 7.68
CA ILE A 244 -17.77 24.19 7.35
C ILE A 244 -16.59 24.12 8.33
N SER A 245 -16.00 25.26 8.70
CA SER A 245 -14.91 25.33 9.67
C SER A 245 -15.40 24.93 11.06
N ASP A 246 -16.57 25.41 11.46
CA ASP A 246 -17.17 25.10 12.77
C ASP A 246 -17.53 23.61 12.87
N PHE A 247 -18.08 23.05 11.79
CA PHE A 247 -18.34 21.62 11.66
C PHE A 247 -17.05 20.80 11.84
N LEU A 248 -16.00 21.10 11.06
CA LEU A 248 -14.71 20.39 11.13
C LEU A 248 -14.01 20.55 12.50
N ARG A 249 -14.24 21.66 13.20
CA ARG A 249 -13.69 21.93 14.54
C ARG A 249 -14.47 21.29 15.68
N GLY A 250 -15.52 20.53 15.40
CA GLY A 250 -16.26 19.74 16.40
C GLY A 250 -17.78 19.84 16.30
N GLY A 251 -18.32 20.76 15.48
CA GLY A 251 -19.76 20.89 15.26
C GLY A 251 -20.43 19.64 14.73
N TRP A 252 -19.68 18.74 14.09
CA TRP A 252 -20.17 17.41 13.67
C TRP A 252 -20.75 16.59 14.84
N LYS A 253 -20.29 16.79 16.09
CA LYS A 253 -20.79 16.01 17.24
C LYS A 253 -22.27 16.29 17.56
N SER A 254 -22.74 17.49 17.22
CA SER A 254 -24.11 17.96 17.48
C SER A 254 -25.01 17.93 16.25
N GLU A 255 -24.47 17.58 15.08
CA GLU A 255 -25.23 17.59 13.84
C GLU A 255 -26.12 16.33 13.75
N GLU A 256 -27.42 16.54 13.48
CA GLU A 256 -28.45 15.50 13.65
C GLU A 256 -28.44 14.45 12.54
N ASN A 257 -28.10 14.86 11.31
CA ASN A 257 -28.18 13.99 10.13
C ASN A 257 -27.10 12.90 10.09
N LYS A 258 -26.01 13.05 10.85
CA LYS A 258 -24.94 12.05 11.05
C LYS A 258 -24.48 11.34 9.77
N PHE A 259 -24.42 12.06 8.65
CA PHE A 259 -24.11 11.46 7.34
C PHE A 259 -22.68 10.86 7.25
N TRP A 260 -21.81 11.12 8.23
CA TRP A 260 -20.48 10.51 8.32
C TRP A 260 -20.46 9.14 9.02
N GLU A 261 -21.60 8.64 9.50
CA GLU A 261 -21.68 7.31 10.10
C GLU A 261 -21.65 6.23 9.01
N SER A 262 -20.81 5.21 9.21
CA SER A 262 -20.73 4.12 8.25
C SER A 262 -21.77 3.04 8.52
N SER A 263 -22.19 2.34 7.46
CA SER A 263 -23.07 1.18 7.60
C SER A 263 -22.36 0.07 8.38
N VAL A 264 -23.15 -0.83 8.98
CA VAL A 264 -22.64 -1.98 9.75
C VAL A 264 -21.65 -2.81 8.93
N LYS A 265 -21.88 -2.95 7.62
CA LYS A 265 -20.98 -3.69 6.71
C LYS A 265 -19.64 -2.98 6.56
N VAL A 266 -19.64 -1.67 6.32
CA VAL A 266 -18.41 -0.87 6.18
C VAL A 266 -17.65 -0.81 7.50
N GLU A 267 -18.34 -0.64 8.62
CA GLU A 267 -17.72 -0.66 9.94
C GLU A 267 -17.08 -2.00 10.29
N ALA A 268 -17.73 -3.13 9.97
CA ALA A 268 -17.17 -4.45 10.20
C ALA A 268 -15.89 -4.68 9.37
N GLU A 269 -15.90 -4.29 8.09
CA GLU A 269 -14.73 -4.39 7.21
C GLU A 269 -13.60 -3.47 7.68
N ARG A 270 -13.93 -2.22 8.05
CA ARG A 270 -12.98 -1.26 8.62
C ARG A 270 -12.35 -1.81 9.90
N ALA A 271 -13.16 -2.34 10.84
CA ALA A 271 -12.68 -2.89 12.10
C ALA A 271 -11.68 -4.03 11.87
N ARG A 272 -12.03 -4.98 10.98
CA ARG A 272 -11.16 -6.11 10.64
C ARG A 272 -9.81 -5.64 10.11
N ARG A 273 -9.81 -4.71 9.13
CA ARG A 273 -8.56 -4.23 8.53
C ARG A 273 -7.73 -3.36 9.47
N ALA A 274 -8.38 -2.50 10.26
CA ALA A 274 -7.71 -1.63 11.22
C ALA A 274 -6.99 -2.46 12.31
N ALA A 275 -7.61 -3.55 12.77
CA ALA A 275 -6.99 -4.44 13.77
C ALA A 275 -5.67 -5.06 13.28
N ASP A 276 -5.57 -5.41 11.99
CA ASP A 276 -4.31 -5.92 11.44
C ASP A 276 -3.25 -4.83 11.27
N LEU A 277 -3.67 -3.61 10.91
CA LEU A 277 -2.76 -2.48 10.70
C LEU A 277 -2.24 -1.90 12.03
N GLN A 278 -3.06 -1.94 13.08
CA GLN A 278 -2.70 -1.46 14.43
C GLN A 278 -1.54 -2.26 15.03
N LYS A 279 -1.44 -3.57 14.73
CA LYS A 279 -0.35 -4.44 15.17
C LYS A 279 1.04 -3.91 14.78
N LEU A 280 1.14 -3.19 13.65
CA LEU A 280 2.40 -2.58 13.21
C LEU A 280 2.86 -1.48 14.16
N THR A 281 1.92 -0.63 14.60
CA THR A 281 2.19 0.45 15.54
C THR A 281 2.50 -0.12 16.92
N GLU A 282 1.69 -1.05 17.41
CA GLU A 282 1.86 -1.69 18.73
C GLU A 282 3.19 -2.42 18.84
N GLY A 283 3.61 -3.15 17.79
CA GLY A 283 4.90 -3.82 17.76
C GLY A 283 6.06 -2.83 17.90
N MET A 284 5.99 -1.68 17.21
CA MET A 284 7.02 -0.64 17.28
C MET A 284 7.01 0.14 18.59
N ASP A 285 5.84 0.41 19.17
CA ASP A 285 5.73 1.04 20.48
C ASP A 285 6.24 0.10 21.58
N GLY A 286 5.99 -1.20 21.47
CA GLY A 286 6.60 -2.21 22.34
C GLY A 286 8.13 -2.16 22.31
N LEU A 287 8.73 -1.95 21.13
CA LEU A 287 10.18 -1.81 20.99
C LEU A 287 10.76 -0.56 21.67
N ARG A 288 9.95 0.49 21.91
CA ARG A 288 10.40 1.71 22.61
C ARG A 288 10.45 1.56 24.13
N MET A 289 9.83 0.51 24.66
CA MET A 289 9.75 0.25 26.09
C MET A 289 10.93 -0.60 26.59
N TYR A 290 11.79 -1.07 25.68
CA TYR A 290 13.05 -1.75 25.96
C TYR A 290 14.23 -0.79 25.76
#